data_AF-A0A9P1GZQ3-F1
#
_entry.id   AF-A0A9P1GZQ3-F1
#
_cell.length_a   1.000
_cell.length_b   1.000
_cell.length_c   1.000
_cell.angle_alpha   90.00
_cell.angle_beta   90.00
_cell.angle_gamma   90.00
#
_symmetry.space_group_name_H-M   'P 1'
#
loop_
_entity.id
_entity.type
_entity.pdbx_description
1 polymer ?
#
loop_
_entity_poly.entity_id
_entity_poly.type
_entity_poly.pdbx_seq_one_letter_code
_entity_poly.pdbx_strand_id
1 'polypeptide(L)'
;MVNCTAWADAVPYSEVEAVLAEFNKGEIRTRAPFASRMRMLQGMIQAGKFCDLEAHGHVVDPMQALERAGPLPPILLYQSKGDEAIPWQHTDAWAAKLKRLQPEVPLFLTYLEGDHVFDKNDSMATPWMKEPLEFVRKYWPVESVDA
;
A
#
# COMPACT_ATOMS: atom_id res chain seq x y z
N MET A 1 6.62 -8.64 12.29
CA MET A 1 7.75 -8.21 11.43
C MET A 1 7.36 -8.55 10.01
N VAL A 2 7.30 -7.56 9.12
CA VAL A 2 6.99 -7.80 7.69
C VAL A 2 8.17 -8.58 7.11
N ASN A 3 7.96 -9.83 6.71
CA ASN A 3 8.99 -10.64 6.06
C ASN A 3 8.96 -10.33 4.56
N CYS A 4 9.51 -9.18 4.17
CA CYS A 4 9.60 -8.75 2.77
C CYS A 4 10.76 -9.50 2.10
N THR A 5 10.44 -10.40 1.16
CA THR A 5 11.45 -11.18 0.42
C THR A 5 11.98 -10.45 -0.81
N ALA A 6 11.33 -9.36 -1.22
CA ALA A 6 11.78 -8.48 -2.31
C ALA A 6 13.21 -7.92 -2.12
N TRP A 7 13.67 -7.89 -0.87
CA TRP A 7 14.89 -7.20 -0.44
C TRP A 7 15.82 -8.09 0.38
N ALA A 8 16.13 -9.27 -0.17
CA ALA A 8 16.99 -10.25 0.48
C ALA A 8 18.43 -9.74 0.73
N ASP A 9 18.95 -8.86 -0.13
CA ASP A 9 20.31 -8.33 0.00
C ASP A 9 20.42 -7.34 1.16
N ALA A 10 21.35 -7.58 2.08
CA ALA A 10 21.62 -6.67 3.20
C ALA A 10 22.05 -5.28 2.67
N VAL A 11 21.37 -4.24 3.13
CA VAL A 11 21.76 -2.86 2.83
C VAL A 11 22.98 -2.49 3.68
N PRO A 12 24.11 -2.07 3.09
CA PRO A 12 25.24 -1.56 3.85
C PRO A 12 24.83 -0.33 4.67
N TYR A 13 25.27 -0.26 5.93
CA TYR A 13 24.96 0.89 6.79
C TYR A 13 25.43 2.23 6.21
N SER A 14 26.47 2.23 5.37
CA SER A 14 26.97 3.40 4.66
C SER A 14 25.90 4.08 3.77
N GLU A 15 24.92 3.34 3.27
CA GLU A 15 23.78 3.91 2.52
C GLU A 15 22.90 4.78 3.43
N VAL A 16 22.72 4.37 4.69
CA VAL A 16 21.98 5.15 5.69
C VAL A 16 22.81 6.39 6.09
N GLU A 17 24.11 6.23 6.33
CA GLU A 17 25.01 7.33 6.65
C GLU A 17 25.07 8.38 5.54
N ALA A 18 25.11 7.96 4.28
CA ALA A 18 25.08 8.85 3.13
C ALA A 18 23.81 9.71 3.12
N VAL A 19 22.65 9.09 3.38
CA VAL A 19 21.39 9.85 3.48
C VAL A 19 21.42 10.81 4.67
N LEU A 20 21.86 10.38 5.86
CA LEU A 20 21.92 11.23 7.05
C LEU A 20 22.89 12.41 6.90
N ALA A 21 24.00 12.23 6.19
CA ALA A 21 24.98 13.29 5.93
C ALA A 21 24.41 14.44 5.08
N GLU A 22 23.33 14.19 4.33
CA GLU A 22 22.64 15.24 3.58
C GLU A 22 21.75 16.14 4.45
N PHE A 23 21.42 15.74 5.68
CA PHE A 23 20.49 16.48 6.54
C PHE A 23 21.23 17.46 7.44
N ASN A 24 20.74 18.69 7.50
CA ASN A 24 21.15 19.63 8.52
C ASN A 24 20.38 19.39 9.82
N LYS A 25 21.00 19.69 10.97
CA LYS A 25 20.33 19.61 12.26
C LYS A 25 19.09 20.51 12.27
N GLY A 26 17.93 19.92 12.56
CA GLY A 26 16.64 20.63 12.61
C GLY A 26 15.91 20.73 11.27
N GLU A 27 16.49 20.21 10.18
CA GLU A 27 15.86 20.16 8.87
C GLU A 27 14.77 19.07 8.83
N ILE A 28 13.59 19.43 8.32
CA ILE A 28 12.49 18.48 8.08
C ILE A 28 12.29 18.39 6.56
N ARG A 29 12.53 17.21 5.98
CA ARG A 29 12.24 16.94 4.57
C ARG A 29 10.93 16.18 4.43
N THR A 30 9.95 16.82 3.80
CA THR A 30 8.64 16.21 3.54
C THR A 30 8.51 15.67 2.11
N ARG A 31 9.53 15.87 1.26
CA ARG A 31 9.54 15.42 -0.14
C ARG A 31 10.95 14.98 -0.54
N ALA A 32 11.01 13.99 -1.42
CA ALA A 32 12.24 13.54 -2.08
C ALA A 32 11.90 13.07 -3.50
N PRO A 33 12.85 13.09 -4.46
CA PRO A 33 12.65 12.47 -5.76
C PRO A 33 12.25 11.00 -5.60
N PHE A 34 11.40 10.51 -6.50
CA PHE A 34 10.98 9.11 -6.50
C PHE A 34 12.19 8.17 -6.47
N ALA A 35 12.08 7.09 -5.70
CA ALA A 35 13.09 6.07 -5.48
C ALA A 35 14.44 6.51 -4.84
N SER A 36 14.70 7.81 -4.66
CA SER A 36 15.99 8.31 -4.13
C SER A 36 16.36 7.84 -2.72
N ARG A 37 15.38 7.34 -1.95
CA ARG A 37 15.56 6.86 -0.57
C ARG A 37 15.23 5.37 -0.39
N MET A 38 15.13 4.59 -1.47
CA MET A 38 14.75 3.17 -1.37
C MET A 38 15.76 2.34 -0.59
N ARG A 39 17.06 2.61 -0.70
CA ARG A 39 18.08 1.92 0.12
C ARG A 39 17.91 2.21 1.61
N MET A 40 17.63 3.45 1.99
CA MET A 40 17.32 3.80 3.38
C MET A 40 16.05 3.08 3.86
N LEU A 41 14.95 3.13 3.08
CA LEU A 41 13.71 2.41 3.39
C LEU A 41 13.97 0.91 3.60
N GLN A 42 14.70 0.29 2.69
CA GLN A 42 15.08 -1.12 2.75
C GLN A 42 15.89 -1.43 4.03
N GLY A 43 16.90 -0.61 4.35
CA GLY A 43 17.69 -0.76 5.58
C GLY A 43 16.84 -0.64 6.84
N MET A 44 15.88 0.29 6.87
CA MET A 44 14.95 0.44 7.99
C MET A 44 14.05 -0.78 8.15
N ILE A 45 13.56 -1.37 7.05
CA ILE A 45 12.73 -2.58 7.08
C ILE A 45 13.53 -3.78 7.57
N GLN A 46 14.75 -3.97 7.06
CA GLN A 46 15.66 -5.04 7.51
C GLN A 46 16.04 -4.92 8.99
N ALA A 47 16.16 -3.69 9.50
CA ALA A 47 16.42 -3.44 10.92
C ALA A 47 15.15 -3.57 11.80
N GLY A 48 13.98 -3.83 11.23
CA GLY A 48 12.70 -3.84 11.94
C GLY A 48 12.29 -2.47 12.49
N LYS A 49 12.83 -1.39 11.91
CA LYS A 49 12.67 0.01 12.35
C LYS A 49 11.70 0.81 11.50
N PHE A 50 11.19 0.26 10.40
CA PHE A 50 10.24 0.97 9.56
C PHE A 50 8.95 1.34 10.32
N CYS A 51 8.40 0.39 11.09
CA CYS A 51 7.22 0.62 11.91
C CYS A 51 7.49 1.47 13.17
N ASP A 52 8.76 1.74 13.53
CA ASP A 52 9.09 2.66 14.63
C ASP A 52 8.81 4.13 14.24
N LEU A 53 8.64 4.42 12.95
CA LEU A 53 8.24 5.74 12.45
C LEU A 53 6.72 5.95 12.43
N GLU A 54 5.96 4.86 12.51
CA GLU A 54 4.51 4.93 12.47
C GLU A 54 4.00 5.20 13.88
N ALA A 55 2.97 6.04 14.01
CA ALA A 55 2.26 6.19 15.28
C ALA A 55 1.76 4.82 15.75
N HIS A 56 1.38 4.65 17.02
CA HIS A 56 0.78 3.38 17.46
C HIS A 56 -0.75 3.47 17.50
N GLY A 57 -1.40 2.34 17.18
CA GLY A 57 -2.84 2.15 17.33
C GLY A 57 -3.66 2.41 16.07
N HIS A 58 -4.97 2.59 16.28
CA HIS A 58 -5.99 2.64 15.24
C HIS A 58 -5.85 3.73 14.17
N VAL A 59 -4.96 4.71 14.36
CA VAL A 59 -4.73 5.77 13.36
C VAL A 59 -3.89 5.26 12.18
N VAL A 60 -3.01 4.28 12.41
CA VAL A 60 -2.10 3.75 11.37
C VAL A 60 -2.29 2.27 11.09
N ASP A 61 -2.91 1.52 12.01
CA ASP A 61 -3.19 0.10 11.81
C ASP A 61 -4.57 -0.06 11.14
N PRO A 62 -4.64 -0.47 9.86
CA PRO A 62 -5.91 -0.57 9.13
C PRO A 62 -6.84 -1.63 9.72
N MET A 63 -6.31 -2.65 10.40
CA MET A 63 -7.12 -3.66 11.07
C MET A 63 -7.81 -3.07 12.29
N GLN A 64 -7.11 -2.26 13.10
CA GLN A 64 -7.72 -1.56 14.24
C GLN A 64 -8.62 -0.42 13.79
N ALA A 65 -8.26 0.28 12.71
CA ALA A 65 -9.06 1.37 12.14
C ALA A 65 -10.46 0.89 11.75
N LEU A 66 -10.56 -0.28 11.11
CA LEU A 66 -11.83 -0.92 10.74
C LEU A 66 -12.81 -1.10 11.92
N GLU A 67 -12.31 -1.35 13.14
CA GLU A 67 -13.16 -1.56 14.33
C GLU A 67 -13.81 -0.28 14.83
N ARG A 68 -13.29 0.87 14.39
CA ARG A 68 -13.69 2.20 14.86
C ARG A 68 -14.25 3.06 13.73
N ALA A 69 -14.09 2.62 12.48
CA ALA A 69 -14.58 3.32 11.32
C ALA A 69 -16.11 3.46 11.39
N GLY A 70 -16.61 4.64 11.07
CA GLY A 70 -18.01 4.83 10.70
C GLY A 70 -18.31 4.15 9.36
N PRO A 71 -19.49 4.41 8.77
CA PRO A 71 -19.85 3.87 7.46
C PRO A 71 -18.77 4.17 6.42
N LEU A 72 -18.21 3.11 5.83
CA LEU A 72 -17.18 3.22 4.80
C LEU A 72 -17.80 3.34 3.41
N PRO A 73 -17.14 4.05 2.48
CA PRO A 73 -17.59 4.10 1.10
C PRO A 73 -17.31 2.75 0.41
N PRO A 74 -17.80 2.54 -0.83
CA PRO A 74 -17.43 1.36 -1.61
C PRO A 74 -15.92 1.22 -1.72
N ILE A 75 -15.36 0.03 -1.74
CA ILE A 75 -13.91 -0.18 -1.71
C ILE A 75 -13.52 -1.08 -2.87
N LEU A 76 -12.45 -0.68 -3.57
CA LEU A 76 -11.83 -1.47 -4.63
C LEU A 76 -10.41 -1.81 -4.19
N LEU A 77 -10.10 -3.09 -4.17
CA LEU A 77 -8.79 -3.66 -3.88
C LEU A 77 -8.39 -4.59 -5.03
N TYR A 78 -7.14 -4.47 -5.45
CA TYR A 78 -6.48 -5.46 -6.28
C TYR A 78 -5.08 -5.70 -5.74
N GLN A 79 -4.61 -6.93 -5.86
CA GLN A 79 -3.33 -7.36 -5.30
C GLN A 79 -2.80 -8.53 -6.12
N SER A 80 -1.49 -8.64 -6.31
CA SER A 80 -0.91 -9.88 -6.84
C SER A 80 -0.76 -10.94 -5.74
N LYS A 81 -1.05 -12.21 -6.05
CA LYS A 81 -0.70 -13.33 -5.16
C LYS A 81 0.79 -13.67 -5.17
N GLY A 82 1.49 -13.27 -6.22
CA GLY A 82 2.93 -13.41 -6.37
C GLY A 82 3.73 -12.22 -5.81
N ASP A 83 3.07 -11.25 -5.18
CA ASP A 83 3.72 -10.10 -4.55
C ASP A 83 4.74 -10.56 -3.50
N GLU A 84 6.00 -10.27 -3.78
CA GLU A 84 7.15 -10.65 -2.96
C GLU A 84 7.47 -9.64 -1.83
N ALA A 85 6.79 -8.50 -1.81
CA ALA A 85 6.94 -7.43 -0.82
C ALA A 85 5.83 -7.45 0.23
N ILE A 86 4.57 -7.66 -0.18
CA ILE A 86 3.37 -7.58 0.66
C ILE A 86 2.56 -8.88 0.54
N PRO A 87 2.45 -9.67 1.62
CA PRO A 87 1.64 -10.89 1.62
C PRO A 87 0.15 -10.60 1.37
N TRP A 88 -0.41 -11.15 0.29
CA TRP A 88 -1.81 -10.96 -0.11
C TRP A 88 -2.81 -11.41 0.98
N GLN A 89 -2.42 -12.31 1.87
CA GLN A 89 -3.25 -12.80 2.98
C GLN A 89 -3.62 -11.67 3.96
N HIS A 90 -2.83 -10.60 4.03
CA HIS A 90 -3.18 -9.42 4.83
C HIS A 90 -4.39 -8.68 4.24
N THR A 91 -4.43 -8.54 2.91
CA THR A 91 -5.59 -7.99 2.19
C THR A 91 -6.82 -8.87 2.41
N ASP A 92 -6.66 -10.19 2.35
CA ASP A 92 -7.75 -11.14 2.58
C ASP A 92 -8.33 -11.04 4.00
N ALA A 93 -7.46 -10.99 5.01
CA ALA A 93 -7.85 -10.85 6.40
C ALA A 93 -8.56 -9.52 6.67
N TRP A 94 -8.10 -8.43 6.04
CA TRP A 94 -8.72 -7.12 6.13
C TRP A 94 -10.11 -7.10 5.48
N ALA A 95 -10.24 -7.67 4.27
CA ALA A 95 -11.51 -7.79 3.55
C ALA A 95 -12.53 -8.65 4.32
N ALA A 96 -12.09 -9.76 4.90
CA ALA A 96 -12.93 -10.61 5.75
C ALA A 96 -13.41 -9.86 7.00
N LYS A 97 -12.55 -9.03 7.59
CA LYS A 97 -12.90 -8.18 8.73
C LYS A 97 -13.91 -7.10 8.33
N LEU A 98 -13.71 -6.41 7.20
CA LEU A 98 -14.67 -5.44 6.66
C LEU A 98 -16.05 -6.08 6.48
N LYS A 99 -16.12 -7.21 5.78
CA LYS A 99 -17.39 -7.90 5.51
C LYS A 99 -18.12 -8.33 6.79
N ARG A 100 -17.40 -8.61 7.87
CA ARG A 100 -17.99 -8.93 9.17
C ARG A 100 -18.52 -7.70 9.90
N LEU A 101 -17.81 -6.58 9.82
CA LEU A 101 -18.12 -5.37 10.59
C LEU A 101 -19.11 -4.44 9.87
N GLN A 102 -19.03 -4.35 8.55
CA GLN A 102 -19.85 -3.49 7.70
C GLN A 102 -20.22 -4.25 6.40
N PRO A 103 -21.09 -5.27 6.48
CA PRO A 103 -21.44 -6.14 5.35
C PRO A 103 -22.11 -5.40 4.17
N GLU A 104 -22.68 -4.23 4.43
CA GLU A 104 -23.31 -3.35 3.44
C GLU A 104 -22.31 -2.61 2.55
N VAL A 105 -21.04 -2.50 2.96
CA VAL A 105 -20.00 -1.81 2.17
C VAL A 105 -19.72 -2.60 0.90
N PRO A 106 -19.96 -2.03 -0.30
CA PRO A 106 -19.64 -2.74 -1.52
C PRO A 106 -18.12 -2.88 -1.64
N LEU A 107 -17.65 -4.12 -1.72
CA LEU A 107 -16.23 -4.44 -1.87
C LEU A 107 -15.99 -5.16 -3.19
N PHE A 108 -15.12 -4.61 -4.03
CA PHE A 108 -14.49 -5.32 -5.14
C PHE A 108 -13.08 -5.71 -4.73
N LEU A 109 -12.81 -7.01 -4.63
CA LEU A 109 -11.49 -7.55 -4.35
C LEU A 109 -11.13 -8.54 -5.45
N THR A 110 -10.07 -8.27 -6.18
CA THR A 110 -9.52 -9.19 -7.18
C THR A 110 -8.07 -9.51 -6.88
N TYR A 111 -7.66 -10.72 -7.24
CA TYR A 111 -6.29 -11.17 -7.14
C TYR A 111 -5.75 -11.48 -8.53
N LEU A 112 -4.55 -10.99 -8.80
CA LEU A 112 -3.88 -11.12 -10.08
C LEU A 112 -2.60 -11.94 -9.91
N GLU A 113 -2.03 -12.35 -11.03
CA GLU A 113 -0.72 -12.99 -11.08
C GLU A 113 0.35 -11.94 -11.43
N GLY A 114 1.53 -12.05 -10.82
CA GLY A 114 2.66 -11.15 -11.09
C GLY A 114 3.48 -10.79 -9.85
N ASP A 115 4.44 -9.88 -10.01
CA ASP A 115 5.27 -9.35 -8.92
C ASP A 115 4.54 -8.20 -8.18
N HIS A 116 5.22 -7.54 -7.23
CA HIS A 116 4.69 -6.37 -6.51
C HIS A 116 4.23 -5.22 -7.44
N VAL A 117 4.79 -5.14 -8.64
CA VAL A 117 4.52 -4.08 -9.65
C VAL A 117 3.97 -4.69 -10.94
N PHE A 118 3.10 -5.69 -10.80
CA PHE A 118 2.57 -6.48 -11.90
C PHE A 118 1.85 -5.61 -12.96
N ASP A 119 1.30 -4.47 -12.55
CA ASP A 119 0.50 -3.55 -13.37
C ASP A 119 1.33 -2.47 -14.09
N LYS A 120 2.67 -2.46 -13.94
CA LYS A 120 3.55 -1.40 -14.49
C LYS A 120 3.42 -1.14 -16.00
N ASN A 121 2.97 -2.14 -16.76
CA ASN A 121 2.78 -2.06 -18.21
C ASN A 121 1.31 -2.10 -18.62
N ASP A 122 0.39 -2.09 -17.65
CA ASP A 122 -1.03 -2.15 -17.93
C ASP A 122 -1.60 -0.80 -18.35
N SER A 123 -2.74 -0.87 -19.04
CA SER A 123 -3.51 0.29 -19.45
C SER A 123 -4.98 0.06 -19.11
N MET A 124 -5.80 1.09 -19.30
CA MET A 124 -7.26 0.94 -19.19
C MET A 124 -7.85 -0.10 -20.17
N ALA A 125 -7.11 -0.48 -21.22
CA ALA A 125 -7.51 -1.52 -22.16
C ALA A 125 -7.09 -2.93 -21.73
N THR A 126 -6.29 -3.09 -20.67
CA THR A 126 -5.89 -4.42 -20.19
C THR A 126 -7.13 -5.22 -19.76
N PRO A 127 -7.29 -6.49 -20.19
CA PRO A 127 -8.52 -7.24 -19.97
C PRO A 127 -9.01 -7.29 -18.51
N TRP A 128 -8.10 -7.42 -17.54
CA TRP A 128 -8.47 -7.50 -16.13
C TRP A 128 -9.02 -6.19 -15.57
N MET A 129 -8.70 -5.04 -16.19
CA MET A 129 -9.14 -3.71 -15.73
C MET A 129 -10.62 -3.45 -15.98
N LYS A 130 -11.28 -4.25 -16.82
CA LYS A 130 -12.68 -4.02 -17.19
C LYS A 130 -13.61 -3.95 -15.99
N GLU A 131 -13.62 -4.98 -15.14
CA GLU A 131 -14.52 -5.04 -13.97
C GLU A 131 -14.17 -4.02 -12.87
N PRO A 132 -12.88 -3.83 -12.49
CA PRO A 132 -12.46 -2.74 -11.62
C PRO A 132 -12.97 -1.37 -12.10
N LEU A 133 -12.81 -1.07 -13.40
CA LEU A 133 -13.25 0.21 -13.96
C LEU A 133 -14.78 0.37 -13.93
N GLU A 134 -15.56 -0.69 -14.16
CA GLU A 134 -17.01 -0.64 -14.00
C GLU A 134 -17.43 -0.41 -12.54
N PHE A 135 -16.72 -1.01 -11.58
CA PHE A 135 -16.95 -0.74 -10.16
C PHE A 135 -16.72 0.74 -9.82
N VAL A 136 -15.61 1.31 -10.30
CA VAL A 136 -15.31 2.74 -10.12
C VAL A 136 -16.39 3.60 -10.77
N ARG A 137 -16.78 3.33 -12.02
CA ARG A 137 -17.84 4.08 -12.71
C ARG A 137 -19.17 4.08 -11.96
N LYS A 138 -19.51 2.95 -11.34
CA LYS A 138 -20.77 2.79 -10.59
C LYS A 138 -20.77 3.57 -9.27
N TYR A 139 -19.66 3.55 -8.53
CA TYR A 139 -19.62 4.02 -7.14
C TYR A 139 -18.85 5.33 -6.94
N TRP A 140 -18.00 5.71 -7.90
CA TRP A 140 -17.29 6.98 -7.99
C TRP A 140 -17.56 7.67 -9.33
N PRO A 141 -18.81 8.06 -9.60
CA PRO A 141 -19.10 8.87 -10.77
C PRO A 141 -18.39 10.22 -10.63
N VAL A 142 -17.63 10.60 -11.65
CA VAL A 142 -17.17 11.98 -11.79
C VAL A 142 -18.25 12.70 -12.59
N GLU A 143 -18.82 13.77 -12.04
CA GLU A 143 -19.64 14.68 -12.84
C GLU A 143 -18.77 15.24 -13.96
N SER A 144 -19.20 15.11 -15.21
CA SER A 144 -18.47 15.73 -16.32
C SER A 144 -18.44 17.24 -16.08
N VAL A 145 -17.25 17.83 -16.12
CA VAL A 145 -17.04 19.29 -15.94
C VAL A 145 -17.63 20.10 -17.12
N ASP A 146 -18.28 19.43 -18.09
CA ASP A 146 -18.89 20.00 -19.29
C ASP A 146 -20.41 19.72 -19.40
N ALA A 147 -21.16 19.79 -18.29
CA ALA A 147 -22.63 19.75 -18.30
C ALA A 147 -23.25 21.15 -18.13
#